data_AF-A0A1Y3QX61-F1
#
_entry.id   AF-A0A1Y3QX61-F1
#
_cell.length_a   1.000
_cell.length_b   1.000
_cell.length_c   1.000
_cell.angle_alpha   90.00
_cell.angle_beta   90.00
_cell.angle_gamma   90.00
#
_symmetry.space_group_name_H-M   'P 1'
#
loop_
_entity.id
_entity.type
_entity.pdbx_description
1 polymer ?
#
loop_
_entity_poly.entity_id
_entity_poly.type
_entity_poly.pdbx_seq_one_letter_code
_entity_poly.pdbx_strand_id
1 'polypeptide(L)'
;MKKQHYTAEIPVSNPYNFAAFEDLIANIQSGYNEEKRLKNAAFEFMINKGIYVDFHEWLHNPARQPQSENIQGRVRMGTAAATRIAKFFGR
;
A
#
# COMPACT_ATOMS: atom_id res chain seq x y z
N MET A 1 6.15 20.94 -12.42
CA MET A 1 5.89 20.02 -11.29
C MET A 1 6.86 20.36 -10.16
N LYS A 2 6.37 20.69 -8.95
CA LYS A 2 7.26 20.90 -7.79
C LYS A 2 7.85 19.54 -7.40
N LYS A 3 9.17 19.43 -7.33
CA LYS A 3 9.84 18.23 -6.83
C LYS A 3 9.51 18.10 -5.35
N GLN A 4 8.84 17.01 -4.97
CA GLN A 4 8.68 16.70 -3.55
C GLN A 4 10.00 16.12 -3.04
N HIS A 5 10.56 16.76 -2.02
CA HIS A 5 11.72 16.23 -1.33
C HIS A 5 11.22 15.28 -0.25
N TYR A 6 11.77 14.07 -0.26
CA TYR A 6 11.50 13.05 0.73
C TYR A 6 12.77 12.83 1.55
N THR A 7 12.62 12.82 2.86
CA THR A 7 13.70 12.54 3.82
C THR A 7 13.33 11.26 4.55
N ALA A 8 14.28 10.31 4.64
CA ALA A 8 14.11 9.06 5.37
C ALA A 8 15.27 8.84 6.34
N GLU A 9 14.95 8.31 7.50
CA GLU A 9 15.92 7.78 8.44
C GLU A 9 16.22 6.33 8.05
N ILE A 10 17.49 6.01 7.83
CA ILE A 10 17.94 4.67 7.50
C ILE A 10 18.89 4.16 8.57
N PRO A 11 18.74 2.90 9.03
CA PRO A 11 19.72 2.29 9.90
C PRO A 11 21.05 2.13 9.15
N VAL A 12 22.15 2.43 9.82
CA VAL A 12 23.50 2.38 9.25
C VAL A 12 24.24 1.16 9.78
N SER A 13 24.89 0.41 8.90
CA SER A 13 25.60 -0.82 9.28
C SER A 13 27.00 -0.58 9.85
N ASN A 14 27.51 0.66 9.76
CA ASN A 14 28.88 1.00 10.11
C ASN A 14 28.97 1.85 11.41
N PRO A 15 30.09 1.75 12.14
CA PRO A 15 30.26 2.42 13.44
C PRO A 15 30.48 3.93 13.32
N TYR A 16 30.68 4.44 12.11
CA TYR A 16 30.94 5.86 11.85
C TYR A 16 29.65 6.65 11.60
N ASN A 17 28.49 6.00 11.69
CA ASN A 17 27.16 6.59 11.67
C ASN A 17 26.85 7.42 10.40
N PHE A 18 27.49 7.08 9.27
CA PHE A 18 27.16 7.64 7.96
C PHE A 18 26.42 6.59 7.12
N ALA A 19 25.45 7.00 6.31
CA ALA A 19 24.75 6.08 5.42
C ALA A 19 25.67 5.65 4.27
N ALA A 20 25.95 4.34 4.18
CA ALA A 20 26.58 3.76 3.01
C ALA A 20 25.55 3.49 1.90
N PHE A 21 26.00 3.26 0.68
CA PHE A 21 25.10 2.92 -0.44
C PHE A 21 24.38 1.59 -0.16
N GLU A 22 25.07 0.63 0.45
CA GLU A 22 24.56 -0.67 0.84
C GLU A 22 23.41 -0.56 1.85
N ASP A 23 23.51 0.37 2.81
CA ASP A 23 22.47 0.64 3.80
C ASP A 23 21.18 1.12 3.12
N LEU A 24 21.31 1.98 2.10
CA LEU A 24 20.18 2.45 1.30
C LEU A 24 19.52 1.29 0.53
N ILE A 25 20.30 0.43 -0.11
CA ILE A 25 19.77 -0.72 -0.84
C ILE A 25 19.05 -1.69 0.11
N ALA A 26 19.65 -1.99 1.26
CA ALA A 26 19.04 -2.84 2.27
C ALA A 26 17.72 -2.25 2.80
N ASN A 27 17.67 -0.93 3.04
CA ASN A 27 16.46 -0.25 3.48
C ASN A 27 15.34 -0.33 2.44
N ILE A 28 15.65 -0.05 1.16
CA ILE A 28 14.68 -0.14 0.06
C ILE A 28 14.15 -1.56 -0.08
N GLN A 29 15.04 -2.56 -0.03
CA GLN A 29 14.66 -3.97 -0.11
C GLN A 29 13.77 -4.40 1.06
N SER A 30 14.11 -3.98 2.28
CA SER A 30 13.29 -4.22 3.47
C SER A 30 11.89 -3.63 3.31
N GLY A 31 11.79 -2.37 2.89
CA GLY A 31 10.51 -1.71 2.64
C GLY A 31 9.66 -2.45 1.59
N TYR A 32 10.27 -2.83 0.47
CA TYR A 32 9.61 -3.60 -0.58
C TYR A 32 9.13 -4.98 -0.08
N ASN A 33 9.96 -5.69 0.67
CA ASN A 33 9.63 -7.01 1.19
C ASN A 33 8.47 -6.95 2.19
N GLU A 34 8.44 -5.95 3.05
CA GLU A 34 7.35 -5.76 3.99
C GLU A 34 6.05 -5.37 3.28
N GLU A 35 6.11 -4.46 2.30
CA GLU A 35 4.95 -4.12 1.47
C GLU A 35 4.41 -5.35 0.73
N LYS A 36 5.29 -6.17 0.16
CA LYS A 36 4.94 -7.44 -0.49
C LYS A 36 4.28 -8.41 0.49
N ARG A 37 4.83 -8.56 1.71
CA ARG A 37 4.28 -9.43 2.76
C ARG A 37 2.87 -9.00 3.14
N LEU A 38 2.67 -7.70 3.38
CA LEU A 38 1.37 -7.14 3.77
C LEU A 38 0.33 -7.28 2.66
N LYS A 39 0.70 -7.01 1.41
CA LYS A 39 -0.19 -7.22 0.26
C LYS A 39 -0.60 -8.69 0.14
N ASN A 40 0.37 -9.61 0.23
CA ASN A 40 0.10 -11.03 0.15
C ASN A 40 -0.84 -11.50 1.29
N ALA A 41 -0.61 -11.05 2.52
CA ALA A 41 -1.46 -11.38 3.66
C ALA A 41 -2.89 -10.84 3.48
N ALA A 42 -3.04 -9.62 2.93
CA ALA A 42 -4.34 -9.05 2.62
C ALA A 42 -5.07 -9.85 1.53
N PHE A 43 -4.36 -10.24 0.46
CA PHE A 43 -4.93 -11.09 -0.60
C PHE A 43 -5.35 -12.45 -0.06
N GLU A 44 -4.51 -13.12 0.72
CA GLU A 44 -4.80 -14.41 1.34
C GLU A 44 -6.04 -14.32 2.25
N PHE A 45 -6.13 -13.26 3.07
CA PHE A 45 -7.29 -13.00 3.90
C PHE A 45 -8.58 -12.84 3.08
N MET A 46 -8.52 -12.09 1.98
CA MET A 46 -9.67 -11.91 1.09
C MET A 46 -10.10 -13.21 0.40
N ILE A 47 -9.14 -14.03 -0.02
CA ILE A 47 -9.40 -15.35 -0.60
C ILE A 47 -10.07 -16.25 0.43
N ASN A 48 -9.50 -16.34 1.64
CA ASN A 48 -10.03 -17.17 2.73
C ASN A 48 -11.42 -16.76 3.19
N LYS A 49 -11.79 -15.49 3.00
CA LYS A 49 -13.13 -14.97 3.29
C LYS A 49 -14.09 -15.07 2.10
N GLY A 50 -13.62 -15.56 0.95
CA GLY A 50 -14.42 -15.69 -0.27
C GLY A 50 -14.80 -14.36 -0.92
N ILE A 51 -14.19 -13.25 -0.50
CA ILE A 51 -14.54 -11.89 -0.96
C ILE A 51 -13.63 -11.39 -2.08
N TYR A 52 -12.61 -12.16 -2.47
CA TYR A 52 -11.63 -11.74 -3.46
C TYR A 52 -12.25 -11.43 -4.81
N VAL A 53 -13.10 -12.32 -5.34
CA VAL A 53 -13.69 -12.18 -6.68
C VAL A 53 -14.62 -10.97 -6.74
N ASP A 54 -15.55 -10.83 -5.78
CA ASP A 54 -16.47 -9.70 -5.69
C ASP A 54 -15.73 -8.35 -5.60
N PHE A 55 -14.66 -8.31 -4.80
CA PHE A 55 -13.82 -7.11 -4.69
C PHE A 55 -13.05 -6.84 -5.98
N HIS A 56 -12.48 -7.87 -6.62
CA HIS A 56 -11.74 -7.75 -7.86
C HIS A 56 -12.63 -7.22 -8.99
N GLU A 57 -13.82 -7.79 -9.16
CA GLU A 57 -14.83 -7.31 -10.12
C GLU A 57 -15.27 -5.89 -9.81
N TRP A 58 -15.46 -5.55 -8.53
CA TRP A 58 -15.79 -4.19 -8.12
C TRP A 58 -14.68 -3.18 -8.50
N LEU A 59 -13.41 -3.55 -8.28
CA LEU A 59 -12.25 -2.69 -8.53
C LEU A 59 -12.04 -2.41 -10.03
N HIS A 60 -12.28 -3.42 -10.86
CA HIS A 60 -12.07 -3.33 -12.31
C HIS A 60 -13.32 -2.92 -13.10
N ASN A 61 -14.46 -2.69 -12.43
CA ASN A 61 -15.66 -2.23 -13.10
C ASN A 61 -15.48 -0.78 -13.60
N PRO A 62 -15.43 -0.55 -14.93
CA PRO A 62 -15.19 0.78 -15.50
C PRO A 62 -16.32 1.77 -15.17
N ALA A 63 -17.54 1.31 -14.92
CA ALA A 63 -18.65 2.16 -14.49
C ALA A 63 -18.54 2.64 -13.03
N ARG A 64 -17.61 2.05 -12.26
CA ARG A 64 -17.36 2.36 -10.84
C ARG A 64 -16.00 2.97 -10.59
N GLN A 65 -15.12 3.01 -11.59
CA GLN A 65 -13.91 3.81 -11.52
C GLN A 65 -14.32 5.28 -11.55
N PRO A 66 -14.12 6.05 -10.47
CA PRO A 66 -14.31 7.47 -10.58
C PRO A 66 -13.26 8.01 -11.55
N GLN A 67 -13.67 8.97 -12.37
CA GLN A 67 -12.83 9.86 -13.16
C GLN A 67 -11.92 10.71 -12.22
N SER A 68 -11.14 10.09 -11.34
CA SER A 68 -10.33 10.80 -10.37
C SER A 68 -8.95 11.04 -10.97
N GLU A 69 -8.77 12.21 -11.57
CA GLU A 69 -7.48 12.65 -12.11
C GLU A 69 -6.43 12.92 -11.01
N ASN A 70 -6.80 13.00 -9.71
CA ASN A 70 -5.89 13.43 -8.64
C ASN A 70 -5.83 12.53 -7.40
N ILE A 71 -4.63 12.47 -6.80
CA ILE A 71 -4.22 11.61 -5.66
C ILE A 71 -5.13 11.78 -4.42
N GLN A 72 -5.64 12.97 -4.15
CA GLN A 72 -6.59 13.22 -3.05
C GLN A 72 -7.92 12.46 -3.23
N GLY A 73 -8.36 12.22 -4.47
CA GLY A 73 -9.52 11.39 -4.76
C GLY A 73 -9.27 9.92 -4.41
N ARG A 74 -8.04 9.43 -4.66
CA ARG A 74 -7.61 8.06 -4.31
C ARG A 74 -7.49 7.84 -2.80
N VAL A 75 -7.01 8.83 -2.05
CA VAL A 75 -6.93 8.76 -0.56
C VAL A 75 -8.32 8.76 0.08
N ARG A 76 -9.24 9.61 -0.40
CA ARG A 76 -10.65 9.61 0.07
C ARG A 76 -11.36 8.29 -0.26
N MET A 77 -11.01 7.65 -1.38
CA MET A 77 -11.48 6.30 -1.71
C MET A 77 -10.92 5.23 -0.78
N GLY A 78 -9.66 5.33 -0.36
CA GLY A 78 -9.08 4.44 0.66
C GLY A 78 -9.89 4.45 1.96
N THR A 79 -10.35 5.63 2.39
CA THR A 79 -11.21 5.78 3.57
C THR A 79 -12.63 5.22 3.34
N ALA A 80 -13.23 5.47 2.18
CA ALA A 80 -14.57 4.94 1.87
C ALA A 80 -14.59 3.42 1.67
N ALA A 81 -13.52 2.86 1.10
CA ALA A 81 -13.32 1.42 0.99
C ALA A 81 -13.13 0.79 2.37
N ALA A 82 -12.32 1.39 3.26
CA ALA A 82 -12.15 0.93 4.64
C ALA A 82 -13.48 0.89 5.43
N THR A 83 -14.32 1.91 5.30
CA THR A 83 -15.63 1.97 5.97
C THR A 83 -16.61 0.89 5.46
N ARG A 84 -16.52 0.49 4.18
CA ARG A 84 -17.38 -0.57 3.61
C ARG A 84 -16.80 -1.97 3.80
N ILE A 85 -15.47 -2.10 3.84
CA ILE A 85 -14.78 -3.32 4.29
C ILE A 85 -15.21 -3.66 5.73
N ALA A 86 -15.32 -2.67 6.61
CA ALA A 86 -15.85 -2.87 7.96
C ALA A 86 -17.30 -3.43 7.97
N LYS A 87 -18.14 -3.12 6.97
CA LYS A 87 -19.48 -3.72 6.82
C LYS A 87 -19.43 -5.18 6.35
N PHE A 88 -18.42 -5.59 5.58
CA PHE A 88 -18.22 -6.99 5.19
C PHE A 88 -17.72 -7.85 6.37
N PHE A 89 -17.04 -7.25 7.35
CA PHE A 89 -16.49 -7.95 8.51
C PHE A 89 -17.34 -7.89 9.79
N GLY A 90 -18.48 -7.20 9.76
CA GLY A 90 -19.38 -7.01 10.92
C GLY A 90 -20.55 -8.01 11.02
N ARG A 91 -20.41 -9.22 10.48
CA ARG A 91 -21.40 -10.31 10.60
C ARG A 91 -20.82 -11.48 11.38
#